data_AF-M0BAC2-F1
#
_entry.id   AF-M0BAC2-F1
#
_cell.length_a   1.000
_cell.length_b   1.000
_cell.length_c   1.000
_cell.angle_alpha   90.00
_cell.angle_beta   90.00
_cell.angle_gamma   90.00
#
_symmetry.space_group_name_H-M   'P 1'
#
loop_
_entity.id
_entity.type
_entity.pdbx_description
1 polymer ?
#
loop_
_entity_poly.entity_id
_entity_poly.type
_entity_poly.pdbx_seq_one_letter_code
_entity_poly.pdbx_strand_id
1 'polypeptide(L)'
;MAQHSRTSETETTPNNGCNSGLTRRNYVQSVAAVAAAATTLGAAGTAAGQSDYERIDAEGQTITVESGDTWENKLIDMTTGQDIVITAQGSDWTIRNIGFTGKNTSGTGSATFGISDSGGESSIENVYLGDGTDERNGSSSGHGQTAFWVNPDHAGHIDFQNVNIQNFADNAIYGSAPGTGGGGTLHIDSCFAANCYVSHFRVATEGSKITNSSVLVDDEGYQGRGIWAWAPGTIEVDNCQIEMNGQNTAIDAGANGSATEVVVSDSDYDEEAGIAENAGSTVELGDSVGTDPEAVIPDGVPTDAEAAASGSSD
;
A
#
# COMPACT_ATOMS: atom_id res chain seq x y z
N MET A 1 -29.41 5.54 32.82
CA MET A 1 -30.15 6.33 31.80
C MET A 1 -29.95 5.62 30.48
N ALA A 2 -31.01 5.03 29.95
CA ALA A 2 -31.01 4.37 28.65
C ALA A 2 -31.28 5.39 27.56
N GLN A 3 -30.59 5.29 26.42
CA GLN A 3 -31.05 5.88 25.16
C GLN A 3 -30.50 5.07 23.96
N HIS A 4 -31.37 4.15 23.53
CA HIS A 4 -31.73 3.72 22.18
C HIS A 4 -30.68 3.54 21.06
N SER A 5 -30.69 2.29 20.57
CA SER A 5 -30.38 1.85 19.21
C SER A 5 -30.92 2.79 18.14
N ARG A 6 -30.08 3.15 17.16
CA ARG A 6 -30.50 3.76 15.91
C ARG A 6 -30.57 2.69 14.83
N THR A 7 -31.78 2.21 14.57
CA THR A 7 -32.18 1.73 13.25
C THR A 7 -32.34 2.94 12.33
N SER A 8 -31.61 2.99 11.23
CA SER A 8 -31.94 3.85 10.09
C SER A 8 -32.37 2.96 8.93
N GLU A 9 -33.68 2.87 8.72
CA GLU A 9 -34.25 2.54 7.43
C GLU A 9 -34.06 3.76 6.52
N THR A 10 -33.34 3.62 5.40
CA THR A 10 -33.56 4.47 4.22
C THR A 10 -33.12 3.73 2.94
N GLU A 11 -34.12 3.51 2.09
CA GLU A 11 -34.10 3.36 0.62
C GLU A 11 -33.02 2.50 -0.05
N THR A 12 -33.39 1.25 -0.30
CA THR A 12 -32.76 0.38 -1.31
C THR A 12 -33.14 0.83 -2.72
N THR A 13 -32.28 1.64 -3.35
CA THR A 13 -32.25 1.73 -4.82
C THR A 13 -31.31 0.63 -5.33
N PRO A 14 -31.76 -0.33 -6.17
CA PRO A 14 -30.89 -1.39 -6.67
C PRO A 14 -29.92 -0.82 -7.70
N ASN A 15 -28.63 -0.84 -7.40
CA ASN A 15 -27.57 -0.52 -8.36
C ASN A 15 -27.37 -1.75 -9.29
N ASN A 16 -28.20 -1.86 -10.33
CA ASN A 16 -28.15 -2.94 -11.33
C ASN A 16 -27.04 -2.69 -12.38
N GLY A 17 -25.80 -2.58 -11.92
CA GLY A 17 -24.61 -2.49 -12.76
C GLY A 17 -23.68 -3.69 -12.59
N CYS A 18 -24.23 -4.90 -12.40
CA CYS A 18 -23.41 -6.12 -12.36
C CYS A 18 -22.79 -6.39 -13.73
N ASN A 19 -21.48 -6.57 -13.76
CA ASN A 19 -20.69 -7.12 -14.86
C ASN A 19 -21.31 -8.42 -15.38
N SER A 20 -22.23 -8.30 -16.35
CA SER A 20 -22.75 -9.43 -17.11
C SER A 20 -21.90 -9.58 -18.37
N GLY A 21 -20.69 -10.14 -18.21
CA GLY A 21 -19.82 -10.31 -19.37
C GLY A 21 -18.54 -11.11 -19.24
N LEU A 22 -18.09 -11.53 -18.05
CA LEU A 22 -16.81 -12.24 -17.93
C LEU A 22 -16.98 -13.53 -17.15
N THR A 23 -17.28 -14.62 -17.87
CA THR A 23 -17.14 -15.97 -17.33
C THR A 23 -15.83 -16.59 -17.79
N ARG A 24 -15.10 -17.04 -16.76
CA ARG A 24 -13.93 -17.94 -16.68
C ARG A 24 -13.48 -18.62 -17.98
N ARG A 25 -12.16 -18.51 -18.18
CA ARG A 25 -11.25 -19.38 -18.94
C ARG A 25 -11.02 -18.96 -20.39
N ASN A 26 -9.95 -18.18 -20.62
CA ASN A 26 -8.84 -18.55 -21.51
C ASN A 26 -7.72 -17.50 -21.48
N TYR A 27 -6.51 -17.97 -21.19
CA TYR A 27 -5.24 -17.41 -21.62
C TYR A 27 -5.32 -16.97 -23.10
N VAL A 28 -5.37 -15.67 -23.36
CA VAL A 28 -4.97 -15.05 -24.64
C VAL A 28 -4.58 -13.60 -24.34
N GLN A 29 -3.42 -13.21 -24.85
CA GLN A 29 -2.93 -11.83 -24.97
C GLN A 29 -4.07 -10.82 -25.22
N SER A 30 -4.20 -9.84 -24.34
CA SER A 30 -5.19 -8.77 -24.44
C SER A 30 -4.80 -7.81 -25.56
N VAL A 31 -5.28 -8.07 -26.79
CA VAL A 31 -5.57 -6.99 -27.73
C VAL A 31 -6.85 -6.34 -27.24
N ALA A 32 -6.75 -5.21 -26.55
CA ALA A 32 -7.89 -4.44 -26.10
C ALA A 32 -8.72 -3.95 -27.32
N ALA A 33 -9.94 -4.45 -27.42
CA ALA A 33 -10.93 -3.96 -28.37
C ALA A 33 -11.49 -2.63 -27.87
N VAL A 34 -11.04 -1.53 -28.49
CA VAL A 34 -11.61 -0.19 -28.31
C VAL A 34 -13.08 -0.22 -28.76
N ALA A 35 -14.01 -0.01 -27.84
CA ALA A 35 -15.40 0.28 -28.15
C ALA A 35 -15.48 1.70 -28.74
N ALA A 36 -15.70 1.76 -30.05
CA ALA A 36 -15.70 2.97 -30.85
C ALA A 36 -16.86 3.93 -30.52
N ALA A 37 -16.53 5.16 -30.15
CA ALA A 37 -17.36 6.32 -30.46
C ALA A 37 -17.03 6.79 -31.89
N ALA A 38 -18.03 6.79 -32.77
CA ALA A 38 -17.87 7.05 -34.20
C ALA A 38 -17.48 8.50 -34.51
N THR A 39 -16.35 8.72 -35.21
CA THR A 39 -16.18 9.79 -36.21
C THR A 39 -15.16 9.39 -37.30
N THR A 40 -15.70 9.12 -38.50
CA THR A 40 -15.18 9.36 -39.86
C THR A 40 -13.69 9.12 -40.22
N LEU A 41 -13.50 8.07 -41.04
CA LEU A 41 -12.55 7.86 -42.15
C LEU A 41 -11.35 8.82 -42.34
N GLY A 42 -10.15 8.25 -42.20
CA GLY A 42 -9.14 8.22 -43.28
C GLY A 42 -7.85 9.00 -43.09
N ALA A 43 -6.79 8.34 -42.60
CA ALA A 43 -5.39 8.50 -43.05
C ALA A 43 -4.48 7.42 -42.42
N ALA A 44 -3.57 6.89 -43.24
CA ALA A 44 -2.48 5.96 -42.99
C ALA A 44 -2.15 5.63 -41.51
N GLY A 45 -2.33 4.36 -41.14
CA GLY A 45 -1.88 3.82 -39.87
C GLY A 45 -0.36 3.87 -39.73
N THR A 46 0.12 4.77 -38.89
CA THR A 46 1.30 4.51 -38.08
C THR A 46 0.91 3.40 -37.11
N ALA A 47 1.58 2.25 -37.17
CA ALA A 47 1.56 1.32 -36.06
C ALA A 47 2.16 2.05 -34.84
N ALA A 48 1.30 2.63 -34.00
CA ALA A 48 1.69 3.06 -32.68
C ALA A 48 2.20 1.80 -31.97
N GLY A 49 3.43 1.84 -31.46
CA GLY A 49 3.95 0.76 -30.63
C GLY A 49 2.93 0.48 -29.54
N GLN A 50 2.53 -0.78 -29.40
CA GLN A 50 1.76 -1.19 -28.22
C GLN A 50 2.63 -0.84 -27.01
N SER A 51 2.15 0.05 -26.15
CA SER A 51 2.73 0.19 -24.82
C SER A 51 2.61 -1.17 -24.13
N ASP A 52 3.64 -1.58 -23.40
CA ASP A 52 3.66 -2.86 -22.66
C ASP A 52 2.66 -2.88 -21.48
N TYR A 53 1.96 -1.76 -21.27
CA TYR A 53 0.94 -1.55 -20.25
C TYR A 53 -0.33 -0.90 -20.82
N GLU A 54 -1.41 -1.07 -20.07
CA GLU A 54 -2.69 -0.39 -20.27
C GLU A 54 -2.71 0.93 -19.48
N ARG A 55 -3.18 2.01 -20.10
CA ARG A 55 -3.36 3.31 -19.42
C ARG A 55 -4.80 3.44 -18.90
N ILE A 56 -4.94 3.89 -17.66
CA ILE A 56 -6.24 4.16 -17.02
C ILE A 56 -6.22 5.57 -16.46
N ASP A 57 -7.17 6.41 -16.88
CA ASP A 57 -7.37 7.72 -16.28
C ASP A 57 -8.20 7.57 -14.99
N ALA A 58 -7.79 8.23 -13.92
CA ALA A 58 -8.57 8.29 -12.69
C ALA A 58 -9.80 9.19 -12.91
N GLU A 59 -10.98 8.70 -12.56
CA GLU A 59 -12.28 9.38 -12.70
C GLU A 59 -13.13 9.30 -11.41
N GLY A 60 -12.63 8.65 -10.36
CA GLY A 60 -13.35 8.31 -9.12
C GLY A 60 -13.88 6.88 -9.08
N GLN A 61 -13.40 6.00 -9.97
CA GLN A 61 -13.85 4.62 -10.09
C GLN A 61 -13.25 3.67 -9.05
N THR A 62 -13.89 2.52 -8.90
CA THR A 62 -13.36 1.38 -8.13
C THR A 62 -13.06 0.23 -9.06
N ILE A 63 -11.87 -0.36 -8.91
CA ILE A 63 -11.46 -1.62 -9.54
C ILE A 63 -11.51 -2.72 -8.49
N THR A 64 -12.09 -3.88 -8.82
CA THR A 64 -12.12 -5.04 -7.94
C THR A 64 -11.25 -6.15 -8.52
N VAL A 65 -10.36 -6.70 -7.71
CA VAL A 65 -9.56 -7.90 -7.98
C VAL A 65 -10.08 -9.01 -7.06
N GLU A 66 -10.56 -10.11 -7.64
CA GLU A 66 -11.16 -11.22 -6.90
C GLU A 66 -10.19 -12.39 -6.74
N SER A 67 -10.64 -13.46 -6.06
CA SER A 67 -9.85 -14.67 -5.85
C SER A 67 -9.25 -15.22 -7.15
N GLY A 68 -7.94 -15.46 -7.15
CA GLY A 68 -7.24 -16.04 -8.29
C GLY A 68 -6.99 -15.08 -9.46
N ASP A 69 -7.39 -13.81 -9.36
CA ASP A 69 -7.17 -12.83 -10.41
C ASP A 69 -5.73 -12.30 -10.39
N THR A 70 -5.22 -11.97 -11.57
CA THR A 70 -4.00 -11.20 -11.74
C THR A 70 -4.34 -9.87 -12.40
N TRP A 71 -4.02 -8.76 -11.72
CA TRP A 71 -4.18 -7.41 -12.26
C TRP A 71 -2.81 -6.78 -12.47
N GLU A 72 -2.44 -6.59 -13.74
CA GLU A 72 -1.05 -6.26 -14.08
C GLU A 72 -0.87 -5.28 -15.24
N ASN A 73 0.33 -4.70 -15.29
CA ASN A 73 0.84 -3.82 -16.36
C ASN A 73 -0.10 -2.64 -16.60
N LYS A 74 -0.22 -1.77 -15.60
CA LYS A 74 -1.10 -0.59 -15.63
C LYS A 74 -0.32 0.68 -15.37
N LEU A 75 -0.58 1.70 -16.17
CA LEU A 75 -0.20 3.08 -15.90
C LEU A 75 -1.44 3.90 -15.58
N ILE A 76 -1.57 4.27 -14.32
CA ILE A 76 -2.70 5.01 -13.79
C ILE A 76 -2.38 6.50 -13.81
N ASP A 77 -3.25 7.30 -14.42
CA ASP A 77 -3.13 8.76 -14.48
C ASP A 77 -4.08 9.44 -13.48
N MET A 78 -3.53 9.91 -12.36
CA MET A 78 -4.22 10.72 -11.35
C MET A 78 -4.08 12.23 -11.60
N THR A 79 -3.43 12.67 -12.68
CA THR A 79 -3.31 14.11 -13.02
C THR A 79 -4.64 14.74 -13.42
N THR A 80 -5.67 13.92 -13.63
CA THR A 80 -7.07 14.34 -13.78
C THR A 80 -7.61 15.04 -12.52
N GLY A 81 -6.96 14.85 -11.37
CA GLY A 81 -7.39 15.36 -10.06
C GLY A 81 -8.43 14.49 -9.36
N GLN A 82 -8.81 13.37 -9.97
CA GLN A 82 -9.77 12.40 -9.45
C GLN A 82 -9.06 11.19 -8.82
N ASP A 83 -9.82 10.41 -8.06
CA ASP A 83 -9.33 9.22 -7.37
C ASP A 83 -9.48 7.93 -8.19
N ILE A 84 -8.81 6.88 -7.78
CA ILE A 84 -9.13 5.49 -8.10
C ILE A 84 -8.94 4.64 -6.86
N VAL A 85 -9.91 3.76 -6.59
CA VAL A 85 -9.81 2.80 -5.49
C VAL A 85 -9.64 1.41 -6.06
N ILE A 86 -8.65 0.67 -5.58
CA ILE A 86 -8.42 -0.72 -5.95
C ILE A 86 -8.75 -1.60 -4.74
N THR A 87 -9.73 -2.46 -4.89
CA THR A 87 -10.13 -3.41 -3.86
C THR A 87 -9.71 -4.81 -4.26
N ALA A 88 -8.80 -5.42 -3.49
CA ALA A 88 -8.40 -6.81 -3.69
C ALA A 88 -8.93 -7.68 -2.54
N GLN A 89 -9.69 -8.72 -2.87
CA GLN A 89 -10.39 -9.54 -1.88
C GLN A 89 -10.52 -10.99 -2.33
N GLY A 90 -10.83 -11.86 -1.38
CA GLY A 90 -10.82 -13.30 -1.62
C GLY A 90 -9.47 -13.87 -1.27
N SER A 91 -8.90 -14.72 -2.11
CA SER A 91 -7.61 -15.37 -1.85
C SER A 91 -6.86 -15.65 -3.14
N ASP A 92 -5.55 -15.74 -3.05
CA ASP A 92 -4.66 -16.10 -4.15
C ASP A 92 -4.70 -15.10 -5.34
N TRP A 93 -4.86 -13.81 -5.05
CA TRP A 93 -4.83 -12.76 -6.08
C TRP A 93 -3.41 -12.17 -6.22
N THR A 94 -3.13 -11.58 -7.37
CA THR A 94 -1.85 -10.92 -7.66
C THR A 94 -2.09 -9.55 -8.26
N ILE A 95 -1.41 -8.54 -7.73
CA ILE A 95 -1.32 -7.20 -8.32
C ILE A 95 0.15 -6.94 -8.64
N ARG A 96 0.48 -6.61 -9.89
CA ARG A 96 1.88 -6.31 -10.23
C ARG A 96 2.10 -5.35 -11.37
N ASN A 97 3.26 -4.70 -11.41
CA ASN A 97 3.64 -3.78 -12.48
C ASN A 97 2.61 -2.65 -12.63
N ILE A 98 2.41 -1.88 -11.56
CA ILE A 98 1.42 -0.80 -11.51
C ILE A 98 2.13 0.50 -11.20
N GLY A 99 2.07 1.46 -12.13
CA GLY A 99 2.58 2.80 -11.92
C GLY A 99 1.47 3.82 -11.77
N PHE A 100 1.64 4.78 -10.86
CA PHE A 100 0.73 5.91 -10.69
C PHE A 100 1.45 7.23 -11.01
N THR A 101 0.86 8.04 -11.89
CA THR A 101 1.31 9.39 -12.20
C THR A 101 0.33 10.40 -11.60
N GLY A 102 0.84 11.42 -10.94
CA GLY A 102 0.05 12.48 -10.30
C GLY A 102 -0.28 12.18 -8.84
N LYS A 103 -0.59 13.25 -8.10
CA LYS A 103 -1.02 13.19 -6.69
C LYS A 103 -2.48 12.78 -6.59
N ASN A 104 -2.81 12.03 -5.54
CA ASN A 104 -4.20 11.91 -5.15
C ASN A 104 -4.69 13.19 -4.47
N THR A 105 -5.63 13.89 -5.11
CA THR A 105 -6.18 15.17 -4.61
C THR A 105 -7.67 15.14 -4.34
N SER A 106 -8.29 13.95 -4.41
CA SER A 106 -9.75 13.78 -4.33
C SER A 106 -10.31 14.25 -2.99
N GLY A 107 -9.52 14.13 -1.91
CA GLY A 107 -9.91 14.50 -0.55
C GLY A 107 -10.96 13.60 0.08
N THR A 108 -11.17 12.40 -0.47
CA THR A 108 -12.10 11.39 0.04
C THR A 108 -11.63 10.81 1.38
N GLY A 109 -10.32 10.86 1.67
CA GLY A 109 -9.73 10.27 2.87
C GLY A 109 -9.80 8.74 2.89
N SER A 110 -9.91 8.10 1.72
CA SER A 110 -9.86 6.64 1.55
C SER A 110 -8.43 6.14 1.38
N ALA A 111 -8.24 4.83 1.30
CA ALA A 111 -6.99 4.23 0.84
C ALA A 111 -7.01 4.08 -0.69
N THR A 112 -5.85 4.16 -1.35
CA THR A 112 -5.73 3.84 -2.78
C THR A 112 -5.99 2.35 -3.03
N PHE A 113 -5.45 1.51 -2.14
CA PHE A 113 -5.66 0.07 -2.13
C PHE A 113 -6.36 -0.36 -0.83
N GLY A 114 -7.48 -1.06 -0.95
CA GLY A 114 -8.12 -1.80 0.14
C GLY A 114 -7.95 -3.30 -0.12
N ILE A 115 -7.15 -3.97 0.72
CA ILE A 115 -6.73 -5.34 0.42
C ILE A 115 -7.07 -6.32 1.54
N SER A 116 -7.33 -7.56 1.14
CA SER A 116 -7.49 -8.68 2.06
C SER A 116 -7.25 -10.00 1.35
N ASP A 117 -6.60 -10.92 2.04
CA ASP A 117 -6.65 -12.36 1.74
C ASP A 117 -7.44 -13.11 2.84
N SER A 118 -8.42 -13.92 2.46
CA SER A 118 -9.30 -14.70 3.34
C SER A 118 -8.73 -16.02 3.87
N GLY A 119 -7.48 -16.36 3.56
CA GLY A 119 -6.80 -17.57 4.07
C GLY A 119 -5.85 -18.29 3.09
N GLY A 120 -5.58 -17.70 1.93
CA GLY A 120 -4.56 -18.11 0.95
C GLY A 120 -3.38 -17.14 0.93
N GLU A 121 -2.70 -17.08 -0.21
CA GLU A 121 -1.42 -16.37 -0.38
C GLU A 121 -1.53 -15.40 -1.57
N SER A 122 -1.58 -14.10 -1.28
CA SER A 122 -1.70 -13.05 -2.32
C SER A 122 -0.43 -12.21 -2.42
N SER A 123 -0.25 -11.49 -3.52
CA SER A 123 0.97 -10.70 -3.73
C SER A 123 0.74 -9.34 -4.39
N ILE A 124 1.58 -8.38 -3.99
CA ILE A 124 1.72 -7.05 -4.57
C ILE A 124 3.19 -6.86 -4.95
N GLU A 125 3.47 -6.69 -6.24
CA GLU A 125 4.84 -6.67 -6.75
C GLU A 125 5.07 -5.48 -7.71
N ASN A 126 6.22 -4.81 -7.62
CA ASN A 126 6.63 -3.80 -8.59
C ASN A 126 5.57 -2.68 -8.80
N VAL A 127 5.28 -1.94 -7.72
CA VAL A 127 4.28 -0.88 -7.71
C VAL A 127 4.93 0.46 -7.36
N TYR A 128 4.64 1.51 -8.12
CA TYR A 128 5.11 2.88 -7.86
C TYR A 128 3.95 3.82 -7.53
N LEU A 129 4.02 4.44 -6.36
CA LEU A 129 3.11 5.43 -5.78
C LEU A 129 3.92 6.59 -5.18
N GLY A 130 4.94 7.09 -5.88
CA GLY A 130 5.86 8.11 -5.33
C GLY A 130 5.32 9.55 -5.35
N ASP A 131 4.32 9.84 -6.18
CA ASP A 131 3.76 11.20 -6.23
C ASP A 131 2.90 11.51 -5.00
N GLY A 132 2.36 10.48 -4.34
CA GLY A 132 1.66 10.58 -3.06
C GLY A 132 0.28 11.23 -3.13
N THR A 133 -0.07 11.96 -2.07
CA THR A 133 -1.37 12.60 -1.88
C THR A 133 -1.20 14.09 -1.68
N ASP A 134 -2.30 14.84 -1.65
CA ASP A 134 -2.26 16.20 -1.15
C ASP A 134 -2.11 16.27 0.38
N GLU A 135 -1.77 17.46 0.87
CA GLU A 135 -1.57 17.79 2.28
C GLU A 135 -2.91 17.82 3.02
N ARG A 136 -3.57 16.67 3.19
CA ARG A 136 -4.85 16.60 3.90
C ARG A 136 -4.82 15.60 5.06
N ASN A 137 -4.02 15.91 6.08
CA ASN A 137 -4.38 15.56 7.47
C ASN A 137 -5.64 16.30 7.97
N GLY A 138 -6.30 17.08 7.10
CA GLY A 138 -7.56 17.79 7.37
C GLY A 138 -8.83 17.06 6.92
N SER A 139 -8.76 15.78 6.55
CA SER A 139 -9.96 14.95 6.34
C SER A 139 -10.89 15.01 7.55
N SER A 140 -12.21 14.90 7.34
CA SER A 140 -13.17 14.80 8.45
C SER A 140 -12.96 13.56 9.33
N SER A 141 -12.23 12.54 8.84
CA SER A 141 -11.80 11.38 9.62
C SER A 141 -10.61 11.66 10.54
N GLY A 142 -9.96 12.83 10.42
CA GLY A 142 -8.76 13.20 11.17
C GLY A 142 -7.46 12.57 10.66
N HIS A 143 -7.53 11.77 9.59
CA HIS A 143 -6.39 11.14 8.94
C HIS A 143 -6.50 11.31 7.42
N GLY A 144 -5.37 11.59 6.77
CA GLY A 144 -5.29 11.67 5.31
C GLY A 144 -5.44 10.33 4.62
N GLN A 145 -5.08 10.28 3.34
CA GLN A 145 -5.13 9.06 2.55
C GLN A 145 -3.92 8.17 2.82
N THR A 146 -4.18 6.87 2.94
CA THR A 146 -3.19 5.78 3.07
C THR A 146 -2.98 5.13 1.69
N ALA A 147 -1.78 4.64 1.38
CA ALA A 147 -1.58 3.92 0.11
C ALA A 147 -2.24 2.54 0.14
N PHE A 148 -1.88 1.71 1.11
CA PHE A 148 -2.46 0.37 1.32
C PHE A 148 -3.12 0.26 2.69
N TRP A 149 -4.42 -0.03 2.69
CA TRP A 149 -5.15 -0.42 3.90
C TRP A 149 -5.47 -1.91 3.86
N VAL A 150 -4.97 -2.65 4.85
CA VAL A 150 -5.26 -4.08 5.01
C VAL A 150 -6.50 -4.23 5.88
N ASN A 151 -7.50 -4.92 5.37
CA ASN A 151 -8.76 -5.12 6.06
C ASN A 151 -8.57 -5.94 7.36
N PRO A 152 -9.22 -5.57 8.47
CA PRO A 152 -9.22 -6.37 9.70
C PRO A 152 -9.58 -7.84 9.53
N ASP A 153 -10.40 -8.20 8.53
CA ASP A 153 -10.81 -9.59 8.26
C ASP A 153 -9.76 -10.38 7.45
N HIS A 154 -8.63 -9.78 7.06
CA HIS A 154 -7.53 -10.48 6.42
C HIS A 154 -6.98 -11.59 7.34
N ALA A 155 -7.01 -12.82 6.85
CA ALA A 155 -6.65 -14.04 7.58
C ALA A 155 -5.63 -14.93 6.85
N GLY A 156 -5.25 -14.56 5.63
CA GLY A 156 -4.21 -15.23 4.84
C GLY A 156 -2.84 -14.56 4.98
N HIS A 157 -2.07 -14.62 3.89
CA HIS A 157 -0.77 -14.00 3.75
C HIS A 157 -0.76 -13.03 2.57
N ILE A 158 -0.05 -11.91 2.69
CA ILE A 158 0.24 -11.00 1.57
C ILE A 158 1.73 -10.67 1.54
N ASP A 159 2.37 -10.99 0.42
CA ASP A 159 3.72 -10.53 0.08
C ASP A 159 3.66 -9.17 -0.61
N PHE A 160 4.44 -8.21 -0.11
CA PHE A 160 4.78 -6.98 -0.80
C PHE A 160 6.23 -7.06 -1.26
N GLN A 161 6.47 -6.84 -2.54
CA GLN A 161 7.81 -6.92 -3.12
C GLN A 161 8.05 -5.77 -4.10
N ASN A 162 9.20 -5.10 -4.01
CA ASN A 162 9.58 -4.04 -4.94
C ASN A 162 8.54 -2.91 -5.04
N VAL A 163 8.05 -2.43 -3.89
CA VAL A 163 7.03 -1.38 -3.84
C VAL A 163 7.64 -0.05 -3.40
N ASN A 164 7.33 1.02 -4.13
CA ASN A 164 7.78 2.38 -3.85
C ASN A 164 6.58 3.28 -3.49
N ILE A 165 6.49 3.74 -2.25
CA ILE A 165 5.37 4.58 -1.78
C ILE A 165 5.92 5.84 -1.15
N GLN A 166 5.50 7.02 -1.60
CA GLN A 166 6.00 8.26 -1.01
C GLN A 166 4.90 9.30 -0.84
N ASN A 167 5.13 10.25 0.07
CA ASN A 167 4.33 11.47 0.18
C ASN A 167 2.83 11.22 0.49
N PHE A 168 2.50 10.17 1.24
CA PHE A 168 1.12 9.89 1.68
C PHE A 168 0.80 10.58 3.00
N ALA A 169 -0.34 11.26 3.06
CA ALA A 169 -0.79 12.00 4.25
C ALA A 169 -1.14 11.11 5.47
N ASP A 170 -1.17 9.78 5.31
CA ASP A 170 -1.36 8.81 6.39
C ASP A 170 -0.26 7.73 6.36
N ASN A 171 -0.56 6.46 6.07
CA ASN A 171 0.44 5.38 6.04
C ASN A 171 0.83 5.01 4.60
N ALA A 172 2.06 4.51 4.41
CA ALA A 172 2.38 3.74 3.21
C ALA A 172 1.64 2.40 3.27
N ILE A 173 2.00 1.53 4.21
CA ILE A 173 1.30 0.25 4.43
C ILE A 173 0.65 0.26 5.82
N TYR A 174 -0.68 0.36 5.85
CA TYR A 174 -1.50 0.16 7.04
C TYR A 174 -1.92 -1.31 7.13
N GLY A 175 -1.00 -2.10 7.66
CA GLY A 175 -1.09 -3.54 7.85
C GLY A 175 -1.41 -4.03 9.27
N SER A 176 -1.64 -3.14 10.25
CA SER A 176 -1.85 -3.57 11.63
C SER A 176 -3.29 -3.97 11.98
N ALA A 177 -4.28 -3.64 11.15
CA ALA A 177 -5.69 -3.89 11.46
C ALA A 177 -6.04 -5.38 11.69
N PRO A 178 -5.44 -6.35 10.95
CA PRO A 178 -5.66 -7.78 11.16
C PRO A 178 -5.34 -8.28 12.57
N GLY A 179 -4.47 -7.60 13.33
CA GLY A 179 -4.16 -7.96 14.71
C GLY A 179 -5.37 -7.89 15.66
N THR A 180 -6.43 -7.20 15.27
CA THR A 180 -7.70 -7.14 16.03
C THR A 180 -8.80 -8.08 15.49
N GLY A 181 -8.50 -8.84 14.44
CA GLY A 181 -9.47 -9.62 13.68
C GLY A 181 -8.88 -10.90 13.10
N GLY A 182 -8.79 -10.98 11.78
CA GLY A 182 -8.46 -12.18 11.00
C GLY A 182 -7.06 -12.74 11.25
N GLY A 183 -6.13 -11.95 11.79
CA GLY A 183 -4.79 -12.42 12.15
C GLY A 183 -3.96 -12.87 10.95
N GLY A 184 -4.22 -12.30 9.76
CA GLY A 184 -3.36 -12.49 8.59
C GLY A 184 -2.00 -11.81 8.77
N THR A 185 -1.05 -12.23 7.93
CA THR A 185 0.36 -11.83 8.01
C THR A 185 0.81 -11.11 6.77
N LEU A 186 1.77 -10.19 6.94
CA LEU A 186 2.33 -9.40 5.85
C LEU A 186 3.85 -9.56 5.82
N HIS A 187 4.40 -9.87 4.65
CA HIS A 187 5.84 -9.83 4.40
C HIS A 187 6.14 -8.67 3.47
N ILE A 188 6.90 -7.69 3.95
CA ILE A 188 7.29 -6.50 3.19
C ILE A 188 8.76 -6.64 2.86
N ASP A 189 9.07 -6.96 1.60
CA ASP A 189 10.43 -7.22 1.14
C ASP A 189 10.86 -6.24 0.05
N SER A 190 12.08 -5.73 0.15
CA SER A 190 12.66 -4.88 -0.89
C SER A 190 11.74 -3.71 -1.25
N CYS A 191 11.21 -3.00 -0.26
CA CYS A 191 10.28 -1.89 -0.45
C CYS A 191 10.92 -0.57 -0.01
N PHE A 192 10.51 0.52 -0.65
CA PHE A 192 10.91 1.88 -0.30
C PHE A 192 9.69 2.69 0.13
N ALA A 193 9.78 3.35 1.27
CA ALA A 193 8.76 4.27 1.72
C ALA A 193 9.38 5.60 2.17
N ALA A 194 8.87 6.73 1.66
CA ALA A 194 9.37 8.04 2.06
C ALA A 194 8.27 9.05 2.37
N ASN A 195 8.51 9.93 3.34
CA ASN A 195 7.63 11.05 3.68
C ASN A 195 6.14 10.67 3.75
N CYS A 196 5.80 9.54 4.38
CA CYS A 196 4.40 9.28 4.75
C CYS A 196 4.00 10.23 5.88
N TYR A 197 2.98 10.07 6.72
CA TYR A 197 2.84 11.02 7.85
C TYR A 197 2.53 10.34 9.16
N VAL A 198 1.82 9.21 9.12
CA VAL A 198 1.51 8.45 10.33
C VAL A 198 2.52 7.32 10.50
N SER A 199 2.78 6.56 9.45
CA SER A 199 3.79 5.49 9.46
C SER A 199 4.19 5.10 8.04
N HIS A 200 5.44 4.68 7.86
CA HIS A 200 5.82 4.05 6.60
C HIS A 200 5.32 2.61 6.57
N PHE A 201 5.80 1.78 7.49
CA PHE A 201 5.36 0.40 7.62
C PHE A 201 4.67 0.19 8.95
N ARG A 202 3.36 0.03 8.94
CA ARG A 202 2.56 -0.27 10.13
C ARG A 202 2.04 -1.69 10.04
N VAL A 203 2.51 -2.56 10.91
CA VAL A 203 2.26 -4.01 10.82
C VAL A 203 1.82 -4.58 12.17
N ALA A 204 1.18 -5.75 12.13
CA ALA A 204 0.82 -6.53 13.32
C ALA A 204 0.85 -8.02 12.97
N THR A 205 0.50 -8.84 13.95
CA THR A 205 0.38 -10.30 13.87
C THR A 205 1.73 -11.00 13.89
N GLU A 206 1.80 -12.07 14.70
CA GLU A 206 2.91 -13.02 14.72
C GLU A 206 3.25 -13.51 13.31
N GLY A 207 4.52 -13.41 12.92
CA GLY A 207 5.03 -13.88 11.64
C GLY A 207 4.98 -12.85 10.51
N SER A 208 4.51 -11.63 10.77
CA SER A 208 4.73 -10.50 9.85
C SER A 208 6.18 -10.02 9.93
N LYS A 209 6.73 -9.58 8.80
CA LYS A 209 8.14 -9.17 8.70
C LYS A 209 8.36 -8.01 7.72
N ILE A 210 9.41 -7.25 7.96
CA ILE A 210 9.90 -6.20 7.08
C ILE A 210 11.37 -6.51 6.80
N THR A 211 11.69 -6.76 5.53
CA THR A 211 13.02 -7.21 5.11
C THR A 211 13.55 -6.39 3.93
N ASN A 212 14.87 -6.18 3.88
CA ASN A 212 15.55 -5.55 2.73
C ASN A 212 14.96 -4.18 2.33
N SER A 213 14.30 -3.48 3.25
CA SER A 213 13.44 -2.33 2.95
C SER A 213 14.02 -1.06 3.54
N SER A 214 13.66 0.07 2.95
CA SER A 214 14.19 1.36 3.36
C SER A 214 13.08 2.37 3.64
N VAL A 215 13.30 3.16 4.68
CA VAL A 215 12.50 4.31 5.06
C VAL A 215 13.35 5.57 4.97
N LEU A 216 12.81 6.62 4.35
CA LEU A 216 13.43 7.94 4.31
C LEU A 216 12.44 9.02 4.76
N VAL A 217 12.86 9.86 5.69
CA VAL A 217 12.20 11.15 5.95
C VAL A 217 13.19 12.25 5.66
N ASP A 218 12.98 13.02 4.60
CA ASP A 218 13.79 14.20 4.26
C ASP A 218 12.99 15.51 4.29
N ASP A 219 11.71 15.43 4.68
CA ASP A 219 10.84 16.58 4.95
C ASP A 219 10.86 16.99 6.43
N GLU A 220 10.80 18.31 6.69
CA GLU A 220 10.72 18.86 8.05
C GLU A 220 9.31 18.70 8.67
N GLY A 221 9.24 18.59 10.00
CA GLY A 221 7.98 18.65 10.74
C GLY A 221 7.16 17.36 10.71
N TYR A 222 7.79 16.27 10.27
CA TYR A 222 7.23 14.93 10.25
C TYR A 222 6.89 14.41 11.65
N GLN A 223 5.71 13.80 11.82
CA GLN A 223 5.22 13.28 13.11
C GLN A 223 4.88 11.79 13.09
N GLY A 224 5.27 11.08 12.04
CA GLY A 224 4.99 9.65 11.88
C GLY A 224 6.09 8.78 12.43
N ARG A 225 5.98 7.47 12.19
CA ARG A 225 7.03 6.49 12.53
C ARG A 225 7.64 5.90 11.27
N GLY A 226 8.87 5.40 11.38
CA GLY A 226 9.42 4.51 10.35
C GLY A 226 8.63 3.22 10.32
N ILE A 227 8.83 2.40 11.35
CA ILE A 227 8.09 1.17 11.58
C ILE A 227 7.20 1.34 12.82
N TRP A 228 5.92 0.99 12.68
CA TRP A 228 4.98 0.92 13.80
C TRP A 228 4.45 -0.51 13.95
N ALA A 229 5.03 -1.25 14.89
CA ALA A 229 4.63 -2.60 15.23
C ALA A 229 3.48 -2.58 16.23
N TRP A 230 2.38 -3.22 15.88
CA TRP A 230 1.19 -3.35 16.72
C TRP A 230 1.03 -4.78 17.19
N ALA A 231 0.41 -4.92 18.36
CA ALA A 231 -0.01 -6.20 18.89
C ALA A 231 -1.04 -6.90 17.96
N PRO A 232 -1.11 -8.25 17.99
CA PRO A 232 -0.31 -9.15 18.80
C PRO A 232 0.91 -9.69 18.05
N GLY A 233 1.80 -10.34 18.81
CA GLY A 233 2.86 -11.18 18.27
C GLY A 233 4.20 -10.47 18.08
N THR A 234 5.10 -11.21 17.47
CA THR A 234 6.47 -10.82 17.15
C THR A 234 6.53 -10.32 15.72
N ILE A 235 7.12 -9.15 15.53
CA ILE A 235 7.45 -8.57 14.23
C ILE A 235 8.94 -8.66 14.00
N GLU A 236 9.34 -9.19 12.85
CA GLU A 236 10.75 -9.27 12.44
C GLU A 236 11.11 -8.08 11.55
N VAL A 237 12.22 -7.40 11.85
CA VAL A 237 12.80 -6.34 11.04
C VAL A 237 14.24 -6.73 10.70
N ASP A 238 14.51 -6.98 9.43
CA ASP A 238 15.80 -7.52 9.00
C ASP A 238 16.36 -6.78 7.77
N ASN A 239 17.66 -6.51 7.75
CA ASN A 239 18.32 -5.82 6.65
C ASN A 239 17.61 -4.53 6.17
N CYS A 240 17.15 -3.70 7.12
CA CYS A 240 16.43 -2.46 6.83
C CYS A 240 17.29 -1.21 7.07
N GLN A 241 17.00 -0.15 6.34
CA GLN A 241 17.59 1.17 6.51
C GLN A 241 16.49 2.16 6.92
N ILE A 242 16.51 2.67 8.15
CA ILE A 242 15.43 3.49 8.72
C ILE A 242 15.95 4.90 9.01
N GLU A 243 16.09 5.70 7.96
CA GLU A 243 16.59 7.07 8.02
C GLU A 243 15.44 8.06 8.27
N MET A 244 15.31 8.51 9.51
CA MET A 244 14.23 9.40 9.93
C MET A 244 14.66 10.87 9.99
N ASN A 245 15.94 11.19 9.77
CA ASN A 245 16.55 12.52 9.94
C ASN A 245 16.11 13.24 11.22
N GLY A 246 16.20 12.54 12.36
CA GLY A 246 15.84 12.99 13.70
C GLY A 246 14.33 13.15 13.94
N GLN A 247 13.49 12.75 12.98
CA GLN A 247 12.04 12.94 13.09
C GLN A 247 11.38 11.81 13.88
N ASN A 248 10.77 12.19 15.00
CA ASN A 248 9.86 11.38 15.83
C ASN A 248 10.40 10.02 16.31
N THR A 249 10.14 8.92 15.59
CA THR A 249 10.51 7.56 16.05
C THR A 249 10.80 6.63 14.87
N ALA A 250 11.97 5.98 14.89
CA ALA A 250 12.36 5.02 13.86
C ALA A 250 11.58 3.70 13.99
N ILE A 251 11.51 3.14 15.22
CA ILE A 251 10.74 1.92 15.51
C ILE A 251 9.87 2.16 16.74
N ASP A 252 8.55 2.06 16.57
CA ASP A 252 7.56 2.18 17.65
C ASP A 252 6.88 0.82 17.86
N ALA A 253 7.07 0.23 19.03
CA ALA A 253 6.50 -1.06 19.42
C ALA A 253 5.34 -0.88 20.40
N GLY A 254 4.17 -1.36 19.98
CA GLY A 254 2.94 -1.36 20.76
C GLY A 254 2.06 -0.16 20.50
N ALA A 255 0.77 -0.34 20.77
CA ALA A 255 -0.22 0.73 20.66
C ALA A 255 -1.46 0.41 21.51
N ASN A 256 -2.20 1.46 21.89
CA ASN A 256 -3.50 1.34 22.57
C ASN A 256 -3.51 0.45 23.83
N GLY A 257 -2.40 0.39 24.54
CA GLY A 257 -2.27 -0.39 25.77
C GLY A 257 -2.01 -1.89 25.57
N SER A 258 -1.70 -2.31 24.33
CA SER A 258 -1.36 -3.70 24.01
C SER A 258 0.13 -3.83 23.66
N ALA A 259 0.76 -4.87 24.20
CA ALA A 259 2.17 -5.18 23.99
C ALA A 259 2.40 -5.98 22.70
N THR A 260 3.55 -5.75 22.07
CA THR A 260 4.08 -6.50 20.92
C THR A 260 5.57 -6.76 21.15
N GLU A 261 6.14 -7.73 20.46
CA GLU A 261 7.59 -7.94 20.43
C GLU A 261 8.12 -7.55 19.05
N VAL A 262 9.29 -6.91 18.99
CA VAL A 262 9.99 -6.61 17.74
C VAL A 262 11.40 -7.16 17.85
N VAL A 263 11.83 -7.92 16.86
CA VAL A 263 13.22 -8.41 16.76
C VAL A 263 13.85 -7.74 15.56
N VAL A 264 14.99 -7.08 15.79
CA VAL A 264 15.72 -6.32 14.78
C VAL A 264 17.08 -6.97 14.53
N SER A 265 17.39 -7.28 13.27
CA SER A 265 18.67 -7.83 12.84
C SER A 265 19.20 -7.14 11.59
N ASP A 266 20.52 -7.10 11.45
CA ASP A 266 21.25 -6.61 10.26
C ASP A 266 20.74 -5.25 9.71
N SER A 267 20.16 -4.40 10.56
CA SER A 267 19.47 -3.17 10.17
C SER A 267 20.10 -1.95 10.82
N ASP A 268 19.95 -0.80 10.18
CA ASP A 268 20.33 0.49 10.76
C ASP A 268 19.08 1.36 10.98
N TYR A 269 19.03 2.02 12.13
CA TYR A 269 17.97 2.97 12.45
C TYR A 269 18.54 4.30 12.92
N ASP A 270 17.83 5.39 12.66
CA ASP A 270 18.25 6.71 13.10
C ASP A 270 18.26 6.83 14.65
N GLU A 271 19.44 7.03 15.25
CA GLU A 271 19.62 7.16 16.70
C GLU A 271 18.84 8.34 17.29
N GLU A 272 18.76 9.46 16.56
CA GLU A 272 18.10 10.68 17.04
C GLU A 272 16.57 10.51 17.09
N ALA A 273 16.00 9.80 16.11
CA ALA A 273 14.59 9.40 16.15
C ALA A 273 14.34 8.29 17.19
N GLY A 274 15.28 7.35 17.33
CA GLY A 274 15.27 6.35 18.39
C GLY A 274 14.14 5.32 18.30
N ILE A 275 13.99 4.57 19.39
CA ILE A 275 13.05 3.44 19.54
C ILE A 275 12.08 3.73 20.69
N ALA A 276 10.81 3.42 20.49
CA ALA A 276 9.77 3.52 21.52
C ALA A 276 9.19 2.14 21.87
N GLU A 277 9.13 1.82 23.16
CA GLU A 277 8.52 0.62 23.71
C GLU A 277 7.29 0.99 24.55
N ASN A 278 6.09 0.66 24.05
CA ASN A 278 4.83 1.03 24.67
C ASN A 278 4.12 -0.17 25.30
N ALA A 279 3.39 0.07 26.40
CA ALA A 279 2.50 -0.93 27.01
C ALA A 279 3.16 -2.28 27.39
N GLY A 280 4.47 -2.28 27.67
CA GLY A 280 5.22 -3.50 27.98
C GLY A 280 5.70 -4.26 26.74
N SER A 281 5.66 -3.64 25.56
CA SER A 281 6.33 -4.13 24.36
C SER A 281 7.85 -4.14 24.53
N THR A 282 8.52 -4.91 23.70
CA THR A 282 9.99 -4.99 23.65
C THR A 282 10.50 -4.84 22.22
N VAL A 283 11.67 -4.23 22.08
CA VAL A 283 12.47 -4.21 20.86
C VAL A 283 13.82 -4.84 21.17
N GLU A 284 14.06 -6.03 20.63
CA GLU A 284 15.31 -6.76 20.78
C GLU A 284 16.24 -6.46 19.61
N LEU A 285 17.41 -5.87 19.90
CA LEU A 285 18.41 -5.54 18.88
C LEU A 285 19.46 -6.65 18.80
N GLY A 286 19.67 -7.18 17.59
CA GLY A 286 20.75 -8.11 17.29
C GLY A 286 22.12 -7.45 17.25
N ASP A 287 23.18 -8.26 17.24
CA ASP A 287 24.59 -7.79 17.30
C ASP A 287 25.00 -6.93 16.09
N SER A 288 24.33 -7.10 14.95
CA SER A 288 24.59 -6.37 13.70
C SER A 288 23.69 -5.14 13.50
N VAL A 289 22.96 -4.69 14.54
CA VAL A 289 22.13 -3.48 14.43
C VAL A 289 23.00 -2.24 14.66
N GLY A 290 23.03 -1.34 13.69
CA GLY A 290 23.71 -0.05 13.78
C GLY A 290 22.74 1.12 13.86
N THR A 291 23.32 2.33 13.84
CA THR A 291 22.56 3.58 14.00
C THR A 291 22.94 4.68 13.01
N ASP A 292 23.53 4.29 11.88
CA ASP A 292 23.98 5.19 10.81
C ASP A 292 23.28 4.77 9.51
N PRO A 293 21.94 4.92 9.43
CA PRO A 293 21.19 4.44 8.29
C PRO A 293 21.54 5.25 7.03
N GLU A 294 21.66 4.54 5.91
CA GLU A 294 21.78 5.11 4.57
C GLU A 294 20.54 4.69 3.77
N ALA A 295 19.49 5.50 3.77
CA ALA A 295 18.28 5.16 3.04
C ALA A 295 18.55 5.19 1.53
N VAL A 296 18.34 4.03 0.91
CA VAL A 296 18.46 3.83 -0.52
C VAL A 296 17.21 3.17 -1.03
N ILE A 297 16.80 3.51 -2.24
CA ILE A 297 15.77 2.74 -2.94
C ILE A 297 16.37 1.35 -3.22
N PRO A 298 15.81 0.24 -2.69
CA PRO A 298 16.35 -1.10 -2.91
C PRO A 298 16.42 -1.49 -4.39
N ASP A 299 17.37 -2.35 -4.76
CA ASP A 299 17.51 -2.85 -6.12
C ASP A 299 16.19 -3.45 -6.65
N GLY A 300 15.84 -3.11 -7.90
CA GLY A 300 14.63 -3.54 -8.57
C GLY A 300 13.33 -2.84 -8.13
N VAL A 301 13.36 -1.96 -7.12
CA VAL A 301 12.22 -1.10 -6.78
C VAL A 301 12.04 -0.04 -7.87
N PRO A 302 10.84 0.11 -8.45
CA PRO A 302 10.64 1.11 -9.50
C PRO A 302 10.77 2.53 -8.94
N THR A 303 11.47 3.40 -9.66
CA THR A 303 11.64 4.81 -9.28
C THR A 303 10.66 5.76 -9.97
N ASP A 304 9.90 5.25 -10.95
CA ASP A 304 8.84 6.01 -11.61
C ASP A 304 7.68 5.11 -12.07
N ALA A 305 6.60 5.76 -12.48
CA ALA A 305 5.36 5.09 -12.87
C ALA A 305 5.50 4.27 -14.17
N GLU A 306 6.30 4.70 -15.14
CA GLU A 306 6.46 3.97 -16.39
C GLU A 306 7.34 2.73 -16.21
N ALA A 307 8.40 2.82 -15.40
CA ALA A 307 9.23 1.70 -14.99
C ALA A 307 8.39 0.60 -14.30
N ALA A 308 7.58 0.99 -13.31
CA ALA A 308 6.64 0.08 -12.65
C ALA A 308 5.65 -0.54 -13.65
N ALA A 309 4.94 0.29 -14.43
CA ALA A 309 3.90 -0.17 -15.34
C ALA A 309 4.42 -1.13 -16.42
N SER A 310 5.65 -0.91 -16.90
CA SER A 310 6.28 -1.74 -17.94
C SER A 310 6.89 -3.03 -17.42
N GLY A 311 7.01 -3.20 -16.09
CA GLY A 311 7.74 -4.34 -15.53
C GLY A 311 9.26 -4.24 -15.74
N SER A 312 9.76 -3.06 -16.08
CA SER A 312 11.19 -2.82 -16.25
C SER A 312 11.74 -2.45 -14.88
N SER A 313 12.46 -3.37 -14.24
CA SER A 313 13.31 -3.03 -13.11
C SER A 313 14.61 -2.39 -13.61
N ASP A 314 15.06 -1.35 -12.92
CA ASP A 314 16.42 -0.82 -13.04
C ASP A 314 17.45 -1.74 -12.37
#